data_AF-A0A9E7PMJ7-F1
#
_entry.id   AF-A0A9E7PMJ7-F1
#
_cell.length_a   1.000
_cell.length_b   1.000
_cell.length_c   1.000
_cell.angle_alpha   90.00
_cell.angle_beta   90.00
_cell.angle_gamma   90.00
#
_symmetry.space_group_name_H-M   'P 1'
#
loop_
_entity.id
_entity.type
_entity.pdbx_description
1 polymer ?
#
loop_
_entity_poly.entity_id
_entity_poly.type
_entity_poly.pdbx_seq_one_letter_code
_entity_poly.pdbx_strand_id
1 'polypeptide(L)'
;MDVLKEIKGILVFALKQFPLLVFVLFAIYPVWAYYGEFYGMILLVIITYFLYFILFYLHQKNLLFKRDHILINMGIILLFAVVLIVPQLFVINTIECEAQDAIDEYSLLADEIFKDDTLGICWSLTGAYRGDYSSGFHVKDSVIPARNLAEFCVKPFYAPFIYYFIHEFYNEDYGYGKAALLTRTGNCGEFSQAVVYMINATMGLPTRSVHFKGHDHEFPEVFVNDDWYVFDRTFKTTEFPVKSEDYAGYIEDKDEDFSKCISDIKQVKSDISLLDEHGFNTTTIEVQLAYWDNMTFGDVFITLYVMDNNATMPVLNRKHPDDNGHCNFSVRSDIRYLIFAEKSSLFSKYKGFKDLFAANRTEFMNVSLYEVPC
;
A
#
# COMPACT_ATOMS: atom_id res chain seq x y z
N MET A 1 -31.77 20.76 47.80
CA MET A 1 -32.44 20.20 46.60
C MET A 1 -32.02 20.93 45.32
N ASP A 2 -31.67 22.22 45.41
CA ASP A 2 -31.27 23.03 44.24
C ASP A 2 -29.89 22.69 43.67
N VAL A 3 -28.91 22.31 44.52
CA VAL A 3 -27.56 21.89 44.08
C VAL A 3 -27.62 20.68 43.14
N LEU A 4 -28.50 19.71 43.42
CA LEU A 4 -28.68 18.53 42.56
C LEU A 4 -29.32 18.87 41.21
N LYS A 5 -30.15 19.92 41.13
CA LYS A 5 -30.72 20.43 39.87
C LYS A 5 -29.68 21.13 39.02
N GLU A 6 -28.83 21.95 39.63
CA GLU A 6 -27.70 22.61 38.95
C GLU A 6 -26.70 21.58 38.40
N ILE A 7 -26.28 20.61 39.23
CA ILE A 7 -25.36 19.55 38.80
C ILE A 7 -25.94 18.77 37.61
N LYS A 8 -27.23 18.43 37.63
CA LYS A 8 -27.88 17.71 36.54
C LYS A 8 -27.97 18.55 35.26
N GLY A 9 -28.20 19.86 35.38
CA GLY A 9 -28.17 20.81 34.25
C GLY A 9 -26.80 20.91 33.60
N ILE A 10 -25.74 21.02 34.40
CA ILE A 10 -24.35 21.05 33.94
C ILE A 10 -23.97 19.74 33.27
N LEU A 11 -24.34 18.58 33.86
CA LEU A 11 -24.04 17.27 33.27
C LEU A 11 -24.74 17.07 31.92
N VAL A 12 -26.01 17.44 31.81
CA VAL A 12 -26.77 17.34 30.55
C VAL A 12 -26.20 18.29 29.50
N PHE A 13 -25.76 19.49 29.90
CA PHE A 13 -25.08 20.41 29.00
C PHE A 13 -23.74 19.83 28.51
N ALA A 14 -22.90 19.32 29.41
CA ALA A 14 -21.61 18.71 29.08
C ALA A 14 -21.78 17.47 28.17
N LEU A 15 -22.75 16.59 28.45
CA LEU A 15 -23.09 15.44 27.61
C LEU A 15 -23.58 15.84 26.21
N LYS A 16 -24.26 16.98 26.08
CA LYS A 16 -24.66 17.52 24.78
C LYS A 16 -23.50 18.12 23.98
N GLN A 17 -22.44 18.59 24.65
CA GLN A 17 -21.23 19.11 24.02
C GLN A 17 -20.16 18.04 23.76
N PHE A 18 -20.27 16.86 24.38
CA PHE A 18 -19.32 15.76 24.20
C PHE A 18 -19.13 15.33 22.74
N PRO A 19 -20.19 15.20 21.90
CA PRO A 19 -20.03 14.92 20.48
C PRO A 19 -19.26 16.02 19.73
N LEU A 20 -19.41 17.28 20.16
CA LEU A 20 -18.70 18.41 19.59
C LEU A 20 -17.21 18.40 19.95
N LEU A 21 -16.87 18.06 21.19
CA LEU A 21 -15.48 17.93 21.63
C LEU A 21 -14.76 16.78 20.90
N VAL A 22 -15.43 15.63 20.81
CA VAL A 22 -14.93 14.48 20.05
C VAL A 22 -14.75 14.84 18.58
N PHE A 23 -15.70 15.56 17.99
CA PHE A 23 -15.62 16.06 16.62
C PHE A 23 -14.45 17.01 16.37
N VAL A 24 -14.24 17.97 17.29
CA VAL A 24 -13.12 18.90 17.22
C VAL A 24 -11.79 18.15 17.34
N LEU A 25 -11.70 17.07 18.10
CA LEU A 25 -10.47 16.27 18.11
C LEU A 25 -10.28 15.50 16.79
N PHE A 26 -11.37 15.03 16.16
CA PHE A 26 -11.32 14.27 14.91
C PHE A 26 -11.04 15.09 13.64
N ALA A 27 -11.56 16.31 13.53
CA ALA A 27 -11.35 17.15 12.34
C ALA A 27 -9.91 17.70 12.23
N ILE A 28 -9.21 17.77 13.36
CA ILE A 28 -7.90 18.43 13.51
C ILE A 28 -6.76 17.49 13.29
N TYR A 29 -6.94 16.26 13.75
CA TYR A 29 -5.93 15.22 13.68
C TYR A 29 -5.40 14.95 12.25
N PRO A 30 -6.21 14.89 11.17
CA PRO A 30 -5.68 14.72 9.81
C PRO A 30 -4.79 15.88 9.35
N VAL A 31 -5.16 17.12 9.70
CA VAL A 31 -4.38 18.31 9.32
C VAL A 31 -3.11 18.40 10.14
N TRP A 32 -3.17 17.99 11.41
CA TRP A 32 -2.02 17.83 12.30
C TRP A 32 -1.04 16.77 11.79
N ALA A 33 -1.55 15.65 11.27
CA ALA A 33 -0.74 14.56 10.72
C ALA A 33 -0.03 14.90 9.41
N TYR A 34 -0.63 15.75 8.56
CA TYR A 34 -0.08 16.08 7.24
C TYR A 34 0.81 17.33 7.24
N TYR A 35 0.37 18.41 7.89
CA TYR A 35 1.12 19.68 7.90
C TYR A 35 1.96 19.88 9.18
N GLY A 36 1.99 18.87 10.06
CA GLY A 36 2.69 18.95 11.33
C GLY A 36 1.94 19.76 12.40
N GLU A 37 2.58 19.88 13.56
CA GLU A 37 1.85 20.24 14.79
C GLU A 37 1.20 21.64 14.76
N PHE A 38 1.83 22.54 14.00
CA PHE A 38 1.50 23.95 13.97
C PHE A 38 0.23 24.27 13.16
N TYR A 39 0.12 23.72 11.94
CA TYR A 39 -1.02 23.98 11.06
C TYR A 39 -2.29 23.27 11.53
N GLY A 40 -2.16 22.09 12.14
CA GLY A 40 -3.28 21.43 12.83
C GLY A 40 -3.84 22.30 13.96
N MET A 41 -2.97 22.92 14.77
CA MET A 41 -3.41 23.87 15.81
C MET A 41 -4.11 25.10 15.23
N ILE A 42 -3.61 25.69 14.15
CA ILE A 42 -4.25 26.86 13.52
C ILE A 42 -5.65 26.49 13.01
N LEU A 43 -5.80 25.34 12.34
CA LEU A 43 -7.11 24.89 11.88
C LEU A 43 -8.06 24.60 13.05
N LEU A 44 -7.55 24.08 14.17
CA LEU A 44 -8.31 23.85 15.40
C LEU A 44 -8.86 25.14 15.98
N VAL A 45 -8.01 26.16 16.03
CA VAL A 45 -8.40 27.49 16.45
C VAL A 45 -9.50 28.01 15.52
N ILE A 46 -9.31 27.96 14.19
CA ILE A 46 -10.29 28.46 13.21
C ILE A 46 -11.64 27.75 13.34
N ILE A 47 -11.64 26.41 13.37
CA ILE A 47 -12.87 25.60 13.50
C ILE A 47 -13.57 25.90 14.83
N THR A 48 -12.81 26.01 15.92
CA THR A 48 -13.37 26.31 17.26
C THR A 48 -14.00 27.70 17.30
N TYR A 49 -13.34 28.72 16.75
CA TYR A 49 -13.89 30.08 16.67
C TYR A 49 -15.12 30.15 15.76
N PHE A 50 -15.11 29.42 14.65
CA PHE A 50 -16.25 29.36 13.73
C PHE A 50 -17.46 28.68 14.36
N LEU A 51 -17.26 27.55 15.05
CA LEU A 51 -18.28 26.86 15.83
C LEU A 51 -18.83 27.75 16.94
N TYR A 52 -17.95 28.42 17.68
CA TYR A 52 -18.33 29.37 18.72
C TYR A 52 -19.21 30.49 18.17
N PHE A 53 -18.84 31.06 17.01
CA PHE A 53 -19.60 32.12 16.37
C PHE A 53 -21.00 31.65 15.92
N ILE A 54 -21.10 30.45 15.35
CA ILE A 54 -22.39 29.84 14.98
C ILE A 54 -23.27 29.63 16.21
N LEU A 55 -22.73 29.03 17.27
CA LEU A 55 -23.47 28.79 18.51
C LEU A 55 -23.91 30.11 19.16
N PHE A 56 -23.03 31.12 19.18
CA PHE A 56 -23.34 32.46 19.69
C PHE A 56 -24.45 33.13 18.87
N TYR A 57 -24.38 33.06 17.54
CA TYR A 57 -25.42 33.61 16.65
C TYR A 57 -26.78 32.93 16.86
N LEU A 58 -26.79 31.60 16.93
CA LEU A 58 -28.00 30.81 17.21
C LEU A 58 -28.60 31.11 18.58
N HIS A 59 -27.75 31.38 19.58
CA HIS A 59 -28.15 31.82 20.91
C HIS A 59 -28.77 33.22 20.89
N GLN A 60 -28.10 34.21 20.28
CA GLN A 60 -28.58 35.59 20.16
C GLN A 60 -29.94 35.68 19.46
N LYS A 61 -30.20 34.82 18.47
CA LYS A 61 -31.48 34.79 17.75
C LYS A 61 -32.58 33.98 18.44
N ASN A 62 -32.32 33.45 19.65
CA ASN A 62 -33.23 32.59 20.39
C ASN A 62 -33.69 31.35 19.60
N LEU A 63 -32.94 30.97 18.56
CA LEU A 63 -33.29 29.85 17.67
C LEU A 63 -33.10 28.53 18.39
N LEU A 64 -32.15 28.44 19.33
CA LEU A 64 -31.92 27.27 20.18
C LEU A 64 -33.15 26.87 21.02
N PHE A 65 -34.07 27.80 21.28
CA PHE A 65 -35.26 27.59 22.13
C PHE A 65 -36.58 27.51 21.34
N LYS A 66 -36.56 27.75 20.01
CA LYS A 66 -37.74 27.55 19.15
C LYS A 66 -37.83 26.08 18.71
N ARG A 67 -39.06 25.60 18.52
CA ARG A 67 -39.42 24.19 18.25
C ARG A 67 -38.88 23.62 16.92
N ASP A 68 -38.22 24.44 16.10
CA ASP A 68 -37.65 24.06 14.80
C ASP A 68 -36.26 23.44 14.93
N HIS A 69 -36.14 22.43 15.79
CA HIS A 69 -34.89 21.67 16.00
C HIS A 69 -34.32 21.07 14.72
N ILE A 70 -35.16 20.87 13.69
CA ILE A 70 -34.76 20.33 12.39
C ILE A 70 -33.74 21.24 11.68
N LEU A 71 -33.98 22.55 11.63
CA LEU A 71 -33.08 23.48 10.91
C LEU A 71 -31.72 23.59 11.61
N ILE A 72 -31.70 23.59 12.94
CA ILE A 72 -30.46 23.61 13.72
C ILE A 72 -29.69 22.30 13.51
N ASN A 73 -30.36 21.15 13.54
CA ASN A 73 -29.73 19.86 13.29
C ASN A 73 -29.16 19.77 11.86
N MET A 74 -29.90 20.25 10.86
CA MET A 74 -29.40 20.32 9.48
C MET A 74 -28.18 21.24 9.36
N GLY A 75 -28.18 22.40 10.05
CA GLY A 75 -27.04 23.30 10.07
C GLY A 75 -25.79 22.68 10.70
N ILE A 76 -25.95 21.94 11.80
CA ILE A 76 -24.84 21.21 12.45
C ILE A 76 -24.32 20.08 11.55
N ILE A 77 -25.22 19.30 10.92
CA ILE A 77 -24.83 18.24 9.99
C ILE A 77 -24.10 18.82 8.77
N LEU A 78 -24.60 19.90 8.19
CA LEU A 78 -23.95 20.57 7.06
C LEU A 78 -22.58 21.10 7.45
N LEU A 79 -22.47 21.72 8.63
CA LEU A 79 -21.19 22.19 9.16
C LEU A 79 -20.20 21.03 9.35
N PHE A 80 -20.68 19.91 9.91
CA PHE A 80 -19.88 18.70 10.06
C PHE A 80 -19.39 18.20 8.70
N ALA A 81 -20.27 18.13 7.70
CA ALA A 81 -19.92 17.73 6.35
C ALA A 81 -18.88 18.70 5.74
N VAL A 82 -19.05 20.00 5.88
CA VAL A 82 -18.11 21.01 5.35
C VAL A 82 -16.74 20.89 6.01
N VAL A 83 -16.68 20.81 7.34
CA VAL A 83 -15.44 20.70 8.10
C VAL A 83 -14.73 19.37 7.85
N LEU A 84 -15.47 18.29 7.59
CA LEU A 84 -14.88 17.00 7.26
C LEU A 84 -14.36 16.99 5.80
N ILE A 85 -15.16 17.47 4.85
CA ILE A 85 -14.91 17.30 3.41
C ILE A 85 -13.94 18.35 2.88
N VAL A 86 -14.11 19.62 3.23
CA VAL A 86 -13.34 20.73 2.61
C VAL A 86 -11.83 20.59 2.87
N PRO A 87 -11.34 20.28 4.09
CA PRO A 87 -9.91 20.09 4.30
C PRO A 87 -9.33 18.92 3.50
N GLN A 88 -10.08 17.83 3.34
CA GLN A 88 -9.64 16.68 2.53
C GLN A 88 -9.53 17.05 1.06
N LEU A 89 -10.54 17.74 0.51
CA LEU A 89 -10.49 18.23 -0.86
C LEU A 89 -9.37 19.25 -1.07
N PHE A 90 -9.09 20.07 -0.07
CA PHE A 90 -7.97 21.02 -0.12
C PHE A 90 -6.63 20.29 -0.17
N VAL A 91 -6.40 19.29 0.69
CA VAL A 91 -5.17 18.45 0.66
C VAL A 91 -5.02 17.75 -0.69
N ILE A 92 -6.09 17.13 -1.21
CA ILE A 92 -6.07 16.48 -2.52
C ILE A 92 -5.71 17.49 -3.61
N ASN A 93 -6.36 18.65 -3.61
CA ASN A 93 -6.09 19.69 -4.60
C ASN A 93 -4.64 20.21 -4.51
N THR A 94 -4.09 20.36 -3.31
CA THR A 94 -2.68 20.74 -3.13
C THR A 94 -1.75 19.67 -3.71
N ILE A 95 -1.97 18.39 -3.40
CA ILE A 95 -1.18 17.28 -3.94
C ILE A 95 -1.29 17.25 -5.48
N GLU A 96 -2.48 17.43 -6.03
CA GLU A 96 -2.70 17.47 -7.49
C GLU A 96 -1.94 18.61 -8.16
N CYS A 97 -2.05 19.84 -7.62
CA CYS A 97 -1.34 20.99 -8.16
C CYS A 97 0.18 20.83 -8.07
N GLU A 98 0.70 20.48 -6.89
CA GLU A 98 2.16 20.32 -6.71
C GLU A 98 2.70 19.15 -7.53
N ALA A 99 1.94 18.05 -7.65
CA ALA A 99 2.34 16.93 -8.49
C ALA A 99 2.39 17.35 -9.95
N GLN A 100 1.42 18.13 -10.45
CA GLN A 100 1.46 18.65 -11.81
C GLN A 100 2.67 19.55 -12.03
N ASP A 101 2.97 20.46 -11.10
CA ASP A 101 4.15 21.32 -11.19
C ASP A 101 5.45 20.50 -11.25
N ALA A 102 5.55 19.43 -10.45
CA ALA A 102 6.69 18.52 -10.51
C ALA A 102 6.78 17.75 -11.84
N ILE A 103 5.65 17.29 -12.38
CA ILE A 103 5.60 16.62 -13.70
C ILE A 103 6.01 17.59 -14.81
N ASP A 104 5.60 18.86 -14.75
CA ASP A 104 6.00 19.88 -15.72
C ASP A 104 7.52 20.12 -15.65
N GLU A 105 8.11 20.17 -14.44
CA GLU A 105 9.57 20.27 -14.25
C GLU A 105 10.31 19.08 -14.86
N TYR A 106 9.86 17.84 -14.59
CA TYR A 106 10.47 16.65 -15.18
C TYR A 106 10.25 16.54 -16.69
N SER A 107 9.14 17.05 -17.21
CA SER A 107 8.89 17.09 -18.66
C SER A 107 9.84 18.05 -19.37
N LEU A 108 10.11 19.22 -18.77
CA LEU A 108 11.14 20.14 -19.27
C LEU A 108 12.53 19.51 -19.23
N LEU A 109 12.87 18.81 -18.14
CA LEU A 109 14.12 18.08 -18.04
C LEU A 109 14.23 16.97 -19.10
N ALA A 110 13.14 16.26 -19.37
CA ALA A 110 13.09 15.24 -20.41
C ALA A 110 13.34 15.83 -21.81
N ASP A 111 12.77 16.99 -22.12
CA ASP A 111 12.97 17.70 -23.39
C ASP A 111 14.41 18.19 -23.60
N GLU A 112 15.12 18.50 -22.50
CA GLU A 112 16.54 18.91 -22.52
C GLU A 112 17.49 17.71 -22.74
N ILE A 113 17.11 16.52 -22.28
CA ILE A 113 17.91 15.30 -22.39
C ILE A 113 17.66 14.66 -23.76
N PHE A 114 18.73 14.57 -24.57
CA PHE A 114 18.82 13.91 -25.89
C PHE A 114 17.53 13.26 -26.46
N LYS A 115 16.99 13.87 -27.53
CA LYS A 115 15.67 13.57 -28.10
C LYS A 115 15.43 12.14 -28.63
N ASP A 116 16.47 11.33 -28.82
CA ASP A 116 16.37 10.04 -29.51
C ASP A 116 16.61 8.82 -28.61
N ASP A 117 16.80 8.99 -27.29
CA ASP A 117 17.04 7.87 -26.35
C ASP A 117 16.01 7.87 -25.21
N THR A 118 14.84 7.28 -25.47
CA THR A 118 13.76 7.15 -24.48
C THR A 118 14.22 6.47 -23.20
N LEU A 119 15.02 5.40 -23.30
CA LEU A 119 15.50 4.67 -22.12
C LEU A 119 16.46 5.55 -21.30
N GLY A 120 17.38 6.24 -21.98
CA GLY A 120 18.32 7.18 -21.37
C GLY A 120 17.62 8.37 -20.70
N ILE A 121 16.56 8.92 -21.31
CA ILE A 121 15.72 9.96 -20.71
C ILE A 121 15.08 9.44 -19.43
N CYS A 122 14.34 8.32 -19.50
CA CYS A 122 13.71 7.73 -18.32
C CYS A 122 14.73 7.48 -17.21
N TRP A 123 15.87 6.88 -17.57
CA TRP A 123 16.93 6.58 -16.62
C TRP A 123 17.44 7.85 -15.93
N SER A 124 17.61 8.93 -16.69
CA SER A 124 18.08 10.21 -16.19
C SER A 124 17.06 10.88 -15.26
N LEU A 125 15.76 10.84 -15.60
CA LEU A 125 14.69 11.33 -14.72
C LEU A 125 14.68 10.59 -13.37
N THR A 126 14.77 9.26 -13.40
CA THR A 126 14.90 8.44 -12.19
C THR A 126 16.15 8.79 -11.39
N GLY A 127 17.24 9.14 -12.07
CA GLY A 127 18.47 9.64 -11.46
C GLY A 127 18.30 10.99 -10.76
N ALA A 128 17.63 11.94 -11.42
CA ALA A 128 17.30 13.24 -10.85
C ALA A 128 16.45 13.09 -9.59
N TYR A 129 15.35 12.31 -9.67
CA TYR A 129 14.51 12.04 -8.51
C TYR A 129 15.29 11.36 -7.37
N ARG A 130 16.13 10.35 -7.70
CA ARG A 130 16.99 9.68 -6.71
C ARG A 130 17.96 10.64 -6.01
N GLY A 131 18.46 11.65 -6.71
CA GLY A 131 19.36 12.67 -6.16
C GLY A 131 18.71 13.47 -5.03
N ASP A 132 17.41 13.77 -5.17
CA ASP A 132 16.63 14.48 -4.17
C ASP A 132 16.02 13.55 -3.10
N TYR A 133 15.99 12.25 -3.38
CA TYR A 133 15.33 11.26 -2.53
C TYR A 133 16.13 10.94 -1.24
N SER A 134 15.51 11.18 -0.09
CA SER A 134 16.05 10.82 1.22
C SER A 134 15.53 9.46 1.69
N SER A 135 16.41 8.46 1.80
CA SER A 135 16.04 7.12 2.27
C SER A 135 15.77 7.11 3.79
N GLY A 136 14.58 6.65 4.19
CA GLY A 136 14.13 6.55 5.59
C GLY A 136 14.61 5.30 6.34
N PHE A 137 15.32 4.38 5.68
CA PHE A 137 15.66 3.03 6.18
C PHE A 137 16.43 3.00 7.53
N HIS A 138 17.03 4.11 7.94
CA HIS A 138 17.85 4.20 9.16
C HIS A 138 17.40 5.26 10.17
N VAL A 139 16.31 5.97 9.88
CA VAL A 139 15.79 6.99 10.80
C VAL A 139 14.55 6.40 11.48
N LYS A 140 14.79 5.76 12.62
CA LYS A 140 13.71 5.35 13.53
C LYS A 140 12.83 6.56 13.83
N ASP A 141 11.52 6.39 13.71
CA ASP A 141 10.50 7.44 13.90
C ASP A 141 10.53 8.56 12.84
N SER A 142 11.08 8.30 11.64
CA SER A 142 10.95 9.23 10.52
C SER A 142 9.49 9.37 10.08
N VAL A 143 9.01 10.61 10.06
CA VAL A 143 7.70 10.97 9.54
C VAL A 143 7.79 10.93 8.02
N ILE A 144 7.21 9.89 7.40
CA ILE A 144 7.10 9.78 5.94
C ILE A 144 5.69 10.22 5.57
N PRO A 145 5.50 11.44 5.01
CA PRO A 145 4.17 12.00 4.87
C PRO A 145 3.25 11.16 3.96
N ALA A 146 3.81 10.51 2.94
CA ALA A 146 3.06 9.59 2.06
C ALA A 146 2.52 8.36 2.82
N ARG A 147 3.31 7.79 3.74
CA ARG A 147 2.83 6.71 4.63
C ARG A 147 1.80 7.23 5.61
N ASN A 148 2.03 8.38 6.22
CA ASN A 148 1.05 8.94 7.16
C ASN A 148 -0.29 9.20 6.49
N LEU A 149 -0.30 9.66 5.24
CA LEU A 149 -1.51 9.73 4.43
C LEU A 149 -2.14 8.33 4.28
N ALA A 150 -1.39 7.33 3.82
CA ALA A 150 -1.90 5.96 3.65
C ALA A 150 -2.39 5.30 4.96
N GLU A 151 -1.67 5.47 6.07
CA GLU A 151 -2.03 4.95 7.40
C GLU A 151 -3.27 5.64 7.95
N PHE A 152 -3.41 6.96 7.74
CA PHE A 152 -4.63 7.69 8.08
C PHE A 152 -5.83 7.16 7.28
N CYS A 153 -5.59 6.79 6.03
CA CYS A 153 -6.56 6.23 5.11
C CYS A 153 -7.05 4.83 5.52
N VAL A 154 -6.28 4.02 6.25
CA VAL A 154 -6.72 2.70 6.77
C VAL A 154 -8.03 2.78 7.59
N LYS A 155 -8.38 3.98 8.07
CA LYS A 155 -9.68 4.27 8.69
C LYS A 155 -10.52 5.16 7.77
N PRO A 156 -11.22 4.60 6.76
CA PRO A 156 -11.98 5.37 5.77
C PRO A 156 -13.07 6.26 6.40
N PHE A 157 -13.45 6.00 7.64
CA PHE A 157 -14.38 6.83 8.39
C PHE A 157 -13.85 8.25 8.68
N TYR A 158 -12.53 8.44 8.83
CA TYR A 158 -11.95 9.73 9.23
C TYR A 158 -11.55 10.62 8.07
N ALA A 159 -11.07 10.04 6.97
CA ALA A 159 -10.81 10.78 5.74
C ALA A 159 -11.24 9.96 4.51
N PRO A 160 -12.55 9.81 4.27
CA PRO A 160 -13.04 8.97 3.17
C PRO A 160 -12.55 9.46 1.80
N PHE A 161 -12.40 10.77 1.59
CA PHE A 161 -11.96 11.31 0.30
C PHE A 161 -10.45 11.12 0.10
N ILE A 162 -9.65 11.29 1.15
CA ILE A 162 -8.20 11.01 1.05
C ILE A 162 -7.97 9.50 0.88
N TYR A 163 -8.71 8.66 1.60
CA TYR A 163 -8.66 7.20 1.42
C TYR A 163 -8.96 6.84 -0.03
N TYR A 164 -10.06 7.39 -0.55
CA TYR A 164 -10.47 7.14 -1.92
C TYR A 164 -9.49 7.70 -2.96
N PHE A 165 -8.88 8.86 -2.69
CA PHE A 165 -7.83 9.44 -3.53
C PHE A 165 -6.56 8.56 -3.58
N ILE A 166 -6.13 8.03 -2.43
CA ILE A 166 -4.93 7.18 -2.33
C ILE A 166 -5.18 5.77 -2.90
N HIS A 167 -6.37 5.20 -2.68
CA HIS A 167 -6.63 3.78 -2.93
C HIS A 167 -7.59 3.45 -4.09
N GLU A 168 -8.48 4.33 -4.55
CA GLU A 168 -9.62 3.88 -5.37
C GLU A 168 -9.88 4.69 -6.63
N PHE A 169 -9.71 6.02 -6.62
CA PHE A 169 -10.18 6.86 -7.73
C PHE A 169 -9.21 6.93 -8.91
N TYR A 170 -7.92 6.91 -8.62
CA TYR A 170 -6.86 6.86 -9.61
C TYR A 170 -6.08 5.61 -9.25
N ASN A 171 -6.15 4.56 -10.09
CA ASN A 171 -5.44 3.27 -9.96
C ASN A 171 -4.37 3.32 -8.87
N GLU A 172 -4.46 2.52 -7.81
CA GLU A 172 -3.74 2.61 -6.52
C GLU A 172 -2.25 3.08 -6.52
N ASP A 173 -1.58 3.10 -7.66
CA ASP A 173 -0.24 3.65 -7.87
C ASP A 173 -0.23 5.17 -8.13
N TYR A 174 -1.35 5.80 -8.51
CA TYR A 174 -1.41 7.22 -8.88
C TYR A 174 -1.49 8.15 -7.68
N GLY A 175 -2.50 8.00 -6.82
CA GLY A 175 -2.66 8.90 -5.66
C GLY A 175 -1.50 8.76 -4.67
N TYR A 176 -1.12 7.51 -4.38
CA TYR A 176 0.04 7.22 -3.54
C TYR A 176 1.37 7.60 -4.22
N GLY A 177 1.53 7.34 -5.52
CA GLY A 177 2.71 7.73 -6.30
C GLY A 177 2.92 9.24 -6.36
N LYS A 178 1.85 10.04 -6.49
CA LYS A 178 1.90 11.51 -6.37
C LYS A 178 2.44 11.94 -5.01
N ALA A 179 1.88 11.39 -3.93
CA ALA A 179 2.34 11.71 -2.57
C ALA A 179 3.81 11.28 -2.37
N ALA A 180 4.21 10.11 -2.86
CA ALA A 180 5.58 9.65 -2.79
C ALA A 180 6.54 10.59 -3.57
N LEU A 181 6.16 11.00 -4.79
CA LEU A 181 6.93 11.92 -5.63
C LEU A 181 7.17 13.27 -4.94
N LEU A 182 6.14 13.84 -4.32
CA LEU A 182 6.23 15.14 -3.65
C LEU A 182 7.05 15.09 -2.37
N THR A 183 6.90 14.00 -1.61
CA THR A 183 7.58 13.89 -0.31
C THR A 183 9.07 13.65 -0.44
N ARG A 184 9.54 13.08 -1.58
CA ARG A 184 10.95 12.78 -1.87
C ARG A 184 11.65 12.04 -0.71
N THR A 185 10.90 11.24 0.05
CA THR A 185 11.41 10.52 1.23
C THR A 185 10.64 9.23 1.46
N GLY A 186 11.33 8.19 1.90
CA GLY A 186 10.71 6.89 2.18
C GLY A 186 11.68 5.71 2.03
N ASN A 187 11.13 4.51 1.83
CA ASN A 187 11.89 3.28 1.55
C ASN A 187 11.79 2.94 0.05
N CYS A 188 12.07 1.68 -0.30
CA CYS A 188 12.00 1.15 -1.65
C CYS A 188 10.59 1.28 -2.27
N GLY A 189 9.53 1.06 -1.49
CA GLY A 189 8.14 1.21 -1.96
C GLY A 189 7.79 2.62 -2.40
N GLU A 190 8.04 3.64 -1.58
CA GLU A 190 7.79 5.04 -1.97
C GLU A 190 8.64 5.46 -3.17
N PHE A 191 9.90 5.02 -3.21
CA PHE A 191 10.77 5.30 -4.36
C PHE A 191 10.20 4.70 -5.64
N SER A 192 9.81 3.43 -5.61
CA SER A 192 9.23 2.73 -6.74
C SER A 192 7.97 3.42 -7.25
N GLN A 193 7.02 3.69 -6.35
CA GLN A 193 5.74 4.30 -6.68
C GLN A 193 5.89 5.71 -7.26
N ALA A 194 6.81 6.51 -6.72
CA ALA A 194 7.12 7.83 -7.25
C ALA A 194 7.69 7.76 -8.67
N VAL A 195 8.62 6.83 -8.94
CA VAL A 195 9.25 6.67 -10.26
C VAL A 195 8.24 6.16 -11.29
N VAL A 196 7.42 5.17 -10.94
CA VAL A 196 6.32 4.65 -11.78
C VAL A 196 5.39 5.80 -12.18
N TYR A 197 4.90 6.57 -11.21
CA TYR A 197 4.01 7.70 -11.48
C TYR A 197 4.70 8.77 -12.34
N MET A 198 5.91 9.19 -11.97
CA MET A 198 6.66 10.25 -12.65
C MET A 198 6.91 9.90 -14.12
N ILE A 199 7.45 8.71 -14.41
CA ILE A 199 7.76 8.29 -15.79
C ILE A 199 6.48 8.15 -16.61
N ASN A 200 5.42 7.57 -16.04
CA ASN A 200 4.15 7.45 -16.76
C ASN A 200 3.56 8.83 -17.10
N ALA A 201 3.53 9.75 -16.13
CA ALA A 201 2.93 11.07 -16.31
C ALA A 201 3.75 12.00 -17.22
N THR A 202 5.08 11.86 -17.25
CA THR A 202 5.98 12.67 -18.10
C THR A 202 6.10 12.11 -19.52
N MET A 203 6.29 10.80 -19.65
CA MET A 203 6.65 10.16 -20.93
C MET A 203 5.50 9.38 -21.57
N GLY A 204 4.39 9.16 -20.84
CA GLY A 204 3.27 8.35 -21.32
C GLY A 204 3.57 6.85 -21.44
N LEU A 205 4.69 6.39 -20.86
CA LEU A 205 5.14 5.00 -20.98
C LEU A 205 4.41 4.09 -19.98
N PRO A 206 4.14 2.82 -20.33
CA PRO A 206 3.69 1.83 -19.37
C PRO A 206 4.77 1.61 -18.29
N THR A 207 4.33 1.60 -17.04
CA THR A 207 5.19 1.42 -15.87
C THR A 207 4.51 0.48 -14.89
N ARG A 208 5.28 -0.22 -14.07
CA ARG A 208 4.75 -1.03 -12.97
C ARG A 208 5.70 -1.03 -11.79
N SER A 209 5.15 -1.21 -10.59
CA SER A 209 5.95 -1.51 -9.41
C SER A 209 5.98 -3.02 -9.19
N VAL A 210 7.14 -3.57 -8.87
CA VAL A 210 7.34 -4.99 -8.60
C VAL A 210 8.08 -5.18 -7.28
N HIS A 211 7.85 -6.31 -6.61
CA HIS A 211 8.48 -6.63 -5.34
C HIS A 211 9.01 -8.06 -5.31
N PHE A 212 10.12 -8.25 -4.60
CA PHE A 212 10.64 -9.59 -4.33
C PHE A 212 9.81 -10.29 -3.24
N LYS A 213 9.66 -11.61 -3.37
CA LYS A 213 9.32 -12.49 -2.24
C LYS A 213 10.59 -13.17 -1.75
N GLY A 214 10.75 -13.28 -0.44
CA GLY A 214 11.98 -13.79 0.20
C GLY A 214 12.96 -12.69 0.61
N HIS A 215 12.83 -11.50 0.03
CA HIS A 215 13.47 -10.29 0.51
C HIS A 215 12.50 -9.11 0.39
N ASP A 216 12.38 -8.28 1.43
CA ASP A 216 11.47 -7.13 1.44
C ASP A 216 12.08 -5.97 0.64
N HIS A 217 11.86 -5.97 -0.66
CA HIS A 217 12.27 -4.89 -1.55
C HIS A 217 11.34 -4.75 -2.75
N GLU A 218 11.04 -3.49 -3.08
CA GLU A 218 10.15 -3.06 -4.16
C GLU A 218 10.92 -2.14 -5.11
N PHE A 219 10.72 -2.27 -6.40
CA PHE A 219 11.42 -1.48 -7.41
C PHE A 219 10.55 -1.19 -8.63
N PRO A 220 10.84 -0.09 -9.35
CA PRO A 220 10.05 0.32 -10.50
C PRO A 220 10.55 -0.39 -11.76
N GLU A 221 9.63 -0.66 -12.68
CA GLU A 221 9.91 -1.08 -14.05
C GLU A 221 9.23 -0.18 -15.07
N VAL A 222 9.90 0.03 -16.20
CA VAL A 222 9.43 0.87 -17.31
C VAL A 222 9.46 0.07 -18.60
N PHE A 223 8.37 0.14 -19.38
CA PHE A 223 8.28 -0.50 -20.68
C PHE A 223 8.78 0.44 -21.78
N VAL A 224 9.88 0.07 -22.44
CA VAL A 224 10.53 0.87 -23.50
C VAL A 224 10.87 -0.06 -24.66
N ASN A 225 10.51 0.31 -25.89
CA ASN A 225 10.84 -0.45 -27.11
C ASN A 225 10.50 -1.95 -27.02
N ASP A 226 9.27 -2.26 -26.61
CA ASP A 226 8.73 -3.63 -26.46
C ASP A 226 9.30 -4.48 -25.32
N ASP A 227 10.10 -3.88 -24.44
CA ASP A 227 10.78 -4.56 -23.35
C ASP A 227 10.57 -3.88 -22.00
N TRP A 228 10.48 -4.67 -20.93
CA TRP A 228 10.53 -4.15 -19.56
C TRP A 228 11.97 -3.96 -19.10
N TYR A 229 12.20 -2.88 -18.37
CA TYR A 229 13.50 -2.55 -17.77
C TYR A 229 13.34 -2.23 -16.29
N VAL A 230 14.25 -2.75 -15.48
CA VAL A 230 14.37 -2.56 -14.04
C VAL A 230 15.09 -1.24 -13.72
N PHE A 231 14.46 -0.40 -12.90
CA PHE A 231 14.88 0.96 -12.60
C PHE A 231 15.23 1.17 -11.10
N ASP A 232 15.88 0.18 -10.48
CA ASP A 232 16.25 0.17 -9.07
C ASP A 232 17.56 0.92 -8.75
N ARG A 233 17.52 2.26 -8.89
CA ARG A 233 18.65 3.14 -8.50
C ARG A 233 18.96 3.15 -7.00
N THR A 234 18.09 2.57 -6.18
CA THR A 234 18.25 2.55 -4.72
C THR A 234 18.99 1.33 -4.21
N PHE A 235 19.11 0.25 -5.00
CA PHE A 235 19.64 -1.01 -4.50
C PHE A 235 20.47 -1.80 -5.52
N LYS A 236 19.90 -2.58 -6.45
CA LYS A 236 20.71 -3.49 -7.31
C LYS A 236 21.10 -2.93 -8.67
N THR A 237 20.30 -2.08 -9.31
CA THR A 237 20.61 -1.51 -10.63
C THR A 237 20.99 -0.04 -10.47
N THR A 238 22.12 0.26 -9.82
CA THR A 238 22.48 1.65 -9.47
C THR A 238 23.05 2.46 -10.63
N GLU A 239 23.66 1.80 -11.61
CA GLU A 239 24.47 2.43 -12.67
C GLU A 239 23.71 2.61 -13.99
N PHE A 240 22.95 1.58 -14.39
CA PHE A 240 22.18 1.54 -15.64
C PHE A 240 20.91 0.69 -15.45
N PRO A 241 19.86 0.93 -16.26
CA PRO A 241 18.66 0.10 -16.23
C PRO A 241 18.99 -1.28 -16.84
N VAL A 242 18.43 -2.33 -16.26
CA VAL A 242 18.65 -3.72 -16.71
C VAL A 242 17.37 -4.23 -17.34
N LYS A 243 17.46 -4.84 -18.51
CA LYS A 243 16.30 -5.47 -19.14
C LYS A 243 15.79 -6.60 -18.23
N SER A 244 14.47 -6.68 -18.01
CA SER A 244 13.92 -7.63 -17.04
C SER A 244 14.35 -9.07 -17.37
N GLU A 245 14.33 -9.48 -18.64
CA GLU A 245 14.73 -10.84 -19.05
C GLU A 245 16.17 -11.24 -18.67
N ASP A 246 17.06 -10.25 -18.53
CA ASP A 246 18.47 -10.46 -18.16
C ASP A 246 18.70 -10.32 -16.65
N TYR A 247 17.66 -10.00 -15.88
CA TYR A 247 17.80 -9.54 -14.50
C TYR A 247 18.27 -10.64 -13.55
N ALA A 248 17.81 -11.89 -13.74
CA ALA A 248 18.28 -13.03 -12.95
C ALA A 248 19.81 -13.20 -13.04
N GLY A 249 20.34 -13.20 -14.27
CA GLY A 249 21.79 -13.31 -14.50
C GLY A 249 22.54 -12.10 -13.95
N TYR A 250 22.02 -10.88 -14.15
CA TYR A 250 22.61 -9.67 -13.59
C TYR A 250 22.70 -9.69 -12.06
N ILE A 251 21.67 -10.16 -11.36
CA ILE A 251 21.69 -10.28 -9.90
C ILE A 251 22.67 -11.37 -9.47
N GLU A 252 22.67 -12.53 -10.13
CA GLU A 252 23.56 -13.64 -9.80
C GLU A 252 25.04 -13.23 -9.91
N ASP A 253 25.40 -12.52 -10.97
CA ASP A 253 26.76 -12.01 -11.18
C ASP A 253 27.17 -10.96 -10.13
N LYS A 254 26.21 -10.15 -9.66
CA LYS A 254 26.47 -9.05 -8.72
C LYS A 254 26.46 -9.50 -7.26
N ASP A 255 25.59 -10.43 -6.91
CA ASP A 255 25.33 -10.89 -5.54
C ASP A 255 24.63 -12.27 -5.57
N GLU A 256 25.42 -13.32 -5.75
CA GLU A 256 24.95 -14.71 -5.83
C GLU A 256 24.13 -15.13 -4.59
N ASP A 257 24.53 -14.68 -3.40
CA ASP A 257 23.83 -14.99 -2.15
C ASP A 257 22.45 -14.33 -2.10
N PHE A 258 22.36 -13.06 -2.51
CA PHE A 258 21.08 -12.38 -2.64
C PHE A 258 20.19 -13.03 -3.71
N SER A 259 20.76 -13.42 -4.85
CA SER A 259 20.02 -14.15 -5.88
C SER A 259 19.29 -15.33 -5.25
N LYS A 260 19.96 -16.16 -4.44
CA LYS A 260 19.37 -17.34 -3.79
C LYS A 260 18.21 -17.03 -2.83
N CYS A 261 18.12 -15.80 -2.29
CA CYS A 261 17.03 -15.37 -1.42
C CYS A 261 15.75 -14.96 -2.18
N ILE A 262 15.81 -14.77 -3.51
CA ILE A 262 14.65 -14.39 -4.32
C ILE A 262 13.82 -15.64 -4.61
N SER A 263 12.63 -15.72 -4.05
CA SER A 263 11.73 -16.86 -4.25
C SER A 263 10.62 -16.62 -5.28
N ASP A 264 10.26 -15.36 -5.50
CA ASP A 264 9.30 -14.89 -6.49
C ASP A 264 9.54 -13.40 -6.77
N ILE A 265 9.06 -12.93 -7.91
CA ILE A 265 8.97 -11.52 -8.25
C ILE A 265 7.52 -11.29 -8.61
N LYS A 266 6.85 -10.36 -7.93
CA LYS A 266 5.43 -10.09 -8.17
C LYS A 266 5.21 -8.64 -8.49
N GLN A 267 4.32 -8.37 -9.44
CA GLN A 267 3.77 -7.03 -9.57
C GLN A 267 3.01 -6.66 -8.29
N VAL A 268 3.24 -5.46 -7.78
CA VAL A 268 2.56 -4.96 -6.59
C VAL A 268 1.04 -4.96 -6.84
N LYS A 269 0.26 -5.39 -5.84
CA LYS A 269 -1.21 -5.55 -5.87
C LYS A 269 -1.74 -6.60 -6.86
N SER A 270 -0.86 -7.35 -7.51
CA SER A 270 -1.21 -8.50 -8.34
C SER A 270 -0.62 -9.77 -7.74
N ASP A 271 -1.33 -10.88 -7.89
CA ASP A 271 -0.79 -12.21 -7.57
C ASP A 271 -0.02 -12.84 -8.74
N ILE A 272 0.18 -12.07 -9.83
CA ILE A 272 0.95 -12.49 -11.00
C ILE A 272 2.44 -12.53 -10.63
N SER A 273 3.03 -13.71 -10.79
CA SER A 273 4.47 -13.93 -10.75
C SER A 273 5.10 -13.49 -12.07
N LEU A 274 6.22 -12.79 -11.97
CA LEU A 274 7.03 -12.26 -13.06
C LEU A 274 8.40 -12.95 -13.12
N LEU A 275 8.60 -14.07 -12.41
CA LEU A 275 9.88 -14.77 -12.37
C LEU A 275 10.44 -15.08 -13.77
N ASP A 276 9.60 -15.65 -14.62
CA ASP A 276 9.96 -16.02 -16.00
C ASP A 276 10.29 -14.78 -16.84
N GLU A 277 9.51 -13.71 -16.71
CA GLU A 277 9.80 -12.40 -17.34
C GLU A 277 11.13 -11.80 -16.88
N HIS A 278 11.62 -12.19 -15.70
CA HIS A 278 12.86 -11.72 -15.12
C HIS A 278 14.07 -12.66 -15.36
N GLY A 279 13.89 -13.68 -16.21
CA GLY A 279 14.94 -14.64 -16.56
C GLY A 279 15.23 -15.71 -15.51
N PHE A 280 14.40 -15.84 -14.47
CA PHE A 280 14.54 -16.92 -13.50
C PHE A 280 13.97 -18.23 -14.05
N ASN A 281 14.69 -19.33 -13.85
CA ASN A 281 14.15 -20.66 -14.13
C ASN A 281 12.91 -20.92 -13.29
N THR A 282 11.84 -21.41 -13.92
CA THR A 282 10.58 -21.75 -13.25
C THR A 282 10.23 -23.23 -13.36
N THR A 283 9.66 -23.75 -12.28
CA THR A 283 9.13 -25.11 -12.14
C THR A 283 7.65 -25.02 -11.80
N THR A 284 6.83 -25.83 -12.47
CA THR A 284 5.44 -26.04 -12.04
C THR A 284 5.38 -27.17 -11.01
N ILE A 285 4.97 -26.87 -9.79
CA ILE A 285 4.64 -27.88 -8.78
C ILE A 285 3.15 -28.19 -8.88
N GLU A 286 2.83 -29.43 -9.22
CA GLU A 286 1.48 -29.98 -9.21
C GLU A 286 1.26 -30.72 -7.89
N VAL A 287 0.31 -30.23 -7.09
CA VAL A 287 -0.05 -30.86 -5.83
C VAL A 287 -1.40 -31.55 -5.99
N GLN A 288 -1.43 -32.85 -5.71
CA GLN A 288 -2.65 -33.62 -5.57
C GLN A 288 -2.86 -33.98 -4.10
N LEU A 289 -4.03 -33.66 -3.56
CA LEU A 289 -4.42 -34.10 -2.23
C LEU A 289 -4.83 -35.56 -2.27
N ALA A 290 -4.13 -36.40 -1.51
CA ALA A 290 -4.52 -37.79 -1.31
C ALA A 290 -5.41 -37.87 -0.06
N TYR A 291 -6.65 -38.34 -0.22
CA TYR A 291 -7.67 -38.27 0.85
C TYR A 291 -8.23 -39.64 1.28
N TRP A 292 -8.75 -39.68 2.52
CA TRP A 292 -9.47 -40.79 3.17
C TRP A 292 -10.93 -40.36 3.46
N ASP A 293 -11.90 -40.86 2.68
CA ASP A 293 -13.37 -40.79 2.82
C ASP A 293 -14.09 -39.43 3.09
N ASN A 294 -15.02 -39.08 2.18
CA ASN A 294 -16.16 -38.13 2.29
C ASN A 294 -15.90 -36.64 2.66
N MET A 295 -14.68 -36.12 2.55
CA MET A 295 -14.42 -34.69 2.77
C MET A 295 -14.47 -33.90 1.46
N THR A 296 -15.01 -32.68 1.50
CA THR A 296 -14.99 -31.74 0.38
C THR A 296 -13.69 -30.95 0.36
N PHE A 297 -12.97 -30.95 -0.77
CA PHE A 297 -11.68 -30.25 -0.93
C PHE A 297 -11.76 -28.73 -0.81
N GLY A 298 -12.94 -28.13 -1.02
CA GLY A 298 -13.15 -26.68 -0.94
C GLY A 298 -12.79 -26.06 0.42
N ASP A 299 -12.68 -26.86 1.49
CA ASP A 299 -12.28 -26.37 2.81
C ASP A 299 -10.76 -26.46 3.05
N VAL A 300 -9.96 -26.94 2.11
CA VAL A 300 -8.50 -27.10 2.27
C VAL A 300 -7.77 -25.92 1.63
N PHE A 301 -6.74 -25.44 2.31
CA PHE A 301 -5.74 -24.53 1.76
C PHE A 301 -4.42 -25.26 1.61
N ILE A 302 -3.78 -25.07 0.46
CA ILE A 302 -2.41 -25.50 0.23
C ILE A 302 -1.55 -24.24 0.23
N THR A 303 -0.64 -24.18 1.19
CA THR A 303 0.30 -23.08 1.40
C THR A 303 1.70 -23.56 1.05
N LEU A 304 2.39 -22.79 0.21
CA LEU A 304 3.76 -23.06 -0.18
C LEU A 304 4.70 -22.12 0.57
N TYR A 305 5.64 -22.71 1.29
CA TYR A 305 6.70 -21.99 2.01
C TYR A 305 8.03 -22.20 1.29
N VAL A 306 8.84 -21.16 1.25
CA VAL A 306 10.23 -21.28 0.80
C VAL A 306 11.08 -21.67 1.99
N MET A 307 11.88 -22.71 1.83
CA MET A 307 12.87 -23.12 2.82
C MET A 307 14.17 -22.38 2.52
N ASP A 308 14.25 -21.13 2.98
CA ASP A 308 15.48 -20.32 2.90
C ASP A 308 16.46 -20.73 4.03
N ASN A 309 17.76 -20.66 3.75
CA ASN A 309 18.82 -20.76 4.74
C ASN A 309 18.88 -19.53 5.67
N ASN A 310 18.27 -18.40 5.28
CA ASN A 310 18.24 -17.15 6.04
C ASN A 310 16.91 -16.93 6.79
N ALA A 311 16.63 -17.82 7.74
CA ALA A 311 15.76 -17.71 8.93
C ALA A 311 14.25 -17.37 8.77
N THR A 312 13.79 -16.72 7.70
CA THR A 312 12.35 -16.49 7.47
C THR A 312 11.84 -17.47 6.43
N MET A 313 10.79 -18.22 6.74
CA MET A 313 10.05 -19.05 5.77
C MET A 313 8.89 -18.21 5.22
N PRO A 314 9.09 -17.39 4.18
CA PRO A 314 8.00 -16.61 3.63
C PRO A 314 6.94 -17.55 3.04
N VAL A 315 5.67 -17.22 3.29
CA VAL A 315 4.57 -17.79 2.52
C VAL A 315 4.68 -17.23 1.11
N LEU A 316 4.92 -18.09 0.13
CA LEU A 316 5.02 -17.70 -1.27
C LEU A 316 3.65 -17.53 -1.90
N ASN A 317 2.80 -18.53 -1.67
CA ASN A 317 1.49 -18.63 -2.30
C ASN A 317 0.55 -19.50 -1.44
N ARG A 318 -0.75 -19.22 -1.52
CA ARG A 318 -1.80 -19.98 -0.86
C ARG A 318 -2.97 -20.14 -1.83
N LYS A 319 -3.36 -21.38 -2.11
CA LYS A 319 -4.44 -21.68 -3.04
C LYS A 319 -5.43 -22.69 -2.47
N HIS A 320 -6.67 -22.58 -2.92
CA HIS A 320 -7.63 -23.67 -2.81
C HIS A 320 -7.36 -24.69 -3.91
N PRO A 321 -7.39 -25.99 -3.59
CA PRO A 321 -7.45 -27.03 -4.61
C PRO A 321 -8.79 -26.99 -5.34
N ASP A 322 -8.80 -27.53 -6.57
CA ASP A 322 -10.03 -27.73 -7.32
C ASP A 322 -10.91 -28.85 -6.73
N ASP A 323 -12.05 -29.13 -7.36
CA ASP A 323 -13.00 -30.17 -6.93
C ASP A 323 -12.39 -31.59 -6.96
N ASN A 324 -11.27 -31.78 -7.66
CA ASN A 324 -10.53 -33.04 -7.72
C ASN A 324 -9.35 -33.08 -6.74
N GLY A 325 -9.14 -32.04 -5.93
CA GLY A 325 -8.03 -31.96 -4.99
C GLY A 325 -6.70 -31.56 -5.61
N HIS A 326 -6.70 -31.00 -6.83
CA HIS A 326 -5.50 -30.56 -7.53
C HIS A 326 -5.25 -29.06 -7.37
N CYS A 327 -3.99 -28.66 -7.23
CA CYS A 327 -3.58 -27.27 -7.43
C CYS A 327 -2.16 -27.17 -7.99
N ASN A 328 -1.92 -26.10 -8.74
CA ASN A 328 -0.62 -25.87 -9.38
C ASN A 328 0.01 -24.56 -8.88
N PHE A 329 1.31 -24.60 -8.66
CA PHE A 329 2.14 -23.45 -8.33
C PHE A 329 3.23 -23.29 -9.39
N SER A 330 3.37 -22.11 -9.98
CA SER A 330 4.58 -21.75 -10.72
C SER A 330 5.53 -21.10 -9.73
N VAL A 331 6.72 -21.67 -9.59
CA VAL A 331 7.74 -21.21 -8.64
C VAL A 331 9.11 -21.24 -9.26
N ARG A 332 10.08 -20.61 -8.60
CA ARG A 332 11.47 -20.68 -9.02
C ARG A 332 12.03 -22.11 -8.88
N SER A 333 12.81 -22.54 -9.87
CA SER A 333 13.58 -23.78 -9.82
C SER A 333 14.79 -23.65 -8.88
N ASP A 334 15.37 -24.78 -8.49
CA ASP A 334 16.57 -24.89 -7.67
C ASP A 334 16.43 -24.37 -6.24
N ILE A 335 15.18 -24.17 -5.79
CA ILE A 335 14.83 -23.81 -4.42
C ILE A 335 14.09 -24.97 -3.74
N ARG A 336 14.27 -25.07 -2.43
CA ARG A 336 13.54 -26.02 -1.58
C ARG A 336 12.26 -25.39 -1.04
N TYR A 337 11.18 -26.15 -1.09
CA TYR A 337 9.85 -25.73 -0.68
C TYR A 337 9.27 -26.68 0.36
N LEU A 338 8.58 -26.12 1.34
CA LEU A 338 7.69 -26.85 2.24
C LEU A 338 6.25 -26.59 1.81
N ILE A 339 5.56 -27.63 1.36
CA ILE A 339 4.13 -27.59 1.05
C ILE A 339 3.38 -27.98 2.31
N PHE A 340 2.41 -27.17 2.69
CA PHE A 340 1.56 -27.42 3.83
C PHE A 340 0.10 -27.40 3.40
N ALA A 341 -0.64 -28.46 3.71
CA ALA A 341 -2.07 -28.55 3.48
C ALA A 341 -2.80 -28.48 4.83
N GLU A 342 -3.77 -27.58 4.95
CA GLU A 342 -4.57 -27.40 6.17
C GLU A 342 -6.04 -27.18 5.84
N LYS A 343 -6.94 -27.65 6.71
CA LYS A 343 -8.36 -27.34 6.59
C LYS A 343 -8.68 -25.98 7.26
N SER A 344 -9.40 -25.13 6.53
CA SER A 344 -9.89 -23.77 6.83
C SER A 344 -10.57 -23.57 8.20
N SER A 345 -11.05 -24.63 8.84
CA SER A 345 -11.72 -24.51 10.13
C SER A 345 -10.74 -24.20 11.27
N LEU A 346 -11.08 -23.21 12.09
CA LEU A 346 -10.38 -22.82 13.34
C LEU A 346 -10.14 -23.98 14.32
N PHE A 347 -10.90 -25.07 14.19
CA PHE A 347 -10.80 -26.28 15.01
C PHE A 347 -10.35 -27.51 14.22
N SER A 348 -9.85 -27.31 13.00
CA SER A 348 -9.44 -28.43 12.17
C SER A 348 -8.15 -29.04 12.71
N LYS A 349 -8.17 -30.37 12.87
CA LYS A 349 -7.02 -31.18 13.23
C LYS A 349 -6.27 -31.70 12.01
N TYR A 350 -6.77 -31.44 10.80
CA TYR A 350 -6.24 -32.06 9.59
C TYR A 350 -5.10 -31.22 9.01
N LYS A 351 -3.90 -31.78 9.04
CA LYS A 351 -2.68 -31.16 8.53
C LYS A 351 -1.88 -32.18 7.73
N GLY A 352 -1.23 -31.72 6.69
CA GLY A 352 -0.32 -32.50 5.86
C GLY A 352 0.85 -31.62 5.44
N PHE A 353 2.04 -32.20 5.30
CA PHE A 353 3.18 -31.45 4.78
C PHE A 353 4.08 -32.31 3.92
N LYS A 354 4.81 -31.67 3.01
CA LYS A 354 5.80 -32.32 2.17
C LYS A 354 6.94 -31.37 1.83
N ASP A 355 8.17 -31.84 1.97
CA ASP A 355 9.37 -31.15 1.51
C ASP A 355 9.66 -31.54 0.06
N LEU A 356 9.98 -30.56 -0.78
CA LEU A 356 10.37 -30.73 -2.17
C LEU A 356 11.55 -29.83 -2.50
N PHE A 357 12.54 -30.39 -3.17
CA PHE A 357 13.50 -29.61 -3.95
C PHE A 357 13.04 -29.54 -5.42
N ALA A 358 12.74 -28.35 -5.91
CA ALA A 358 12.18 -28.15 -7.25
C ALA A 358 13.30 -28.12 -8.31
N ALA A 359 13.68 -29.27 -8.87
CA ALA A 359 14.79 -29.37 -9.82
C ALA A 359 14.36 -29.55 -11.27
N ASN A 360 13.17 -30.10 -11.52
CA ASN A 360 12.67 -30.36 -12.88
C ASN A 360 11.65 -29.30 -13.32
N ARG A 361 11.34 -29.25 -14.62
CA ARG A 361 10.34 -28.33 -15.18
C ARG A 361 8.94 -28.53 -14.58
N THR A 362 8.59 -29.77 -14.24
CA THR A 362 7.33 -30.12 -13.57
C THR A 362 7.59 -31.14 -12.48
N GLU A 363 7.07 -30.89 -11.29
CA GLU A 363 7.17 -31.78 -10.12
C GLU A 363 5.77 -32.16 -9.65
N PHE A 364 5.46 -33.45 -9.66
CA PHE A 364 4.17 -33.96 -9.21
C PHE A 364 4.25 -34.47 -7.77
N MET A 365 3.30 -34.07 -6.92
CA MET A 365 3.31 -34.47 -5.52
C MET A 365 1.94 -34.76 -4.93
N ASN A 366 1.88 -35.92 -4.28
CA ASN A 366 0.81 -36.27 -3.37
C ASN A 366 1.09 -35.72 -1.96
N VAL A 367 0.15 -34.95 -1.42
CA VAL A 367 0.13 -34.50 -0.02
C VAL A 367 -1.07 -35.15 0.67
N SER A 368 -0.80 -35.95 1.69
CA SER A 368 -1.83 -36.60 2.49
C SER A 368 -2.16 -35.77 3.72
N LEU A 369 -3.45 -35.63 4.02
CA LEU A 369 -3.93 -35.00 5.24
C LEU A 369 -4.08 -36.04 6.35
N TYR A 370 -3.59 -35.72 7.54
CA TYR A 370 -3.69 -36.58 8.73
C TYR A 370 -4.32 -35.80 9.89
N GLU A 371 -5.09 -36.50 10.74
CA GLU A 371 -5.59 -35.91 11.99
C GLU A 371 -4.43 -35.77 12.99
N VAL A 372 -4.16 -34.55 13.42
CA VAL A 372 -3.18 -34.22 14.46
C VAL A 372 -3.88 -34.28 15.83
N PRO A 373 -3.42 -35.14 16.76
CA PRO A 373 -3.95 -35.16 18.11
C PRO A 373 -3.76 -33.79 18.79
N CYS A 374 -4.81 -33.28 19.44
CA CYS A 374 -4.73 -32.05 20.23
C CYS A 374 -3.96 -32.25 21.53
#